data_AF-A0A537Q051-F1
#
_entry.id   AF-A0A537Q051-F1
#
_cell.length_a   1.000
_cell.length_b   1.000
_cell.length_c   1.000
_cell.angle_alpha   90.00
_cell.angle_beta   90.00
_cell.angle_gamma   90.00
#
_symmetry.space_group_name_H-M   'P 1'
#
loop_
_entity.id
_entity.type
_entity.pdbx_description
1 polymer ?
#
loop_
_entity_poly.entity_id
_entity_poly.type
_entity_poly.pdbx_seq_one_letter_code
_entity_poly.pdbx_strand_id
1 'polypeptide(L)'
;MPTVLRWGPYRAFFYSNERGEPPHIHVRAGDFEAKFWLHDLSVAVNAGFPAHEITFTADELVVTLADGRRIATPLAWYPRLRDASALARAHFELMPMGIHWPELDEDLGIAGMLKGRPAV
;
A
#
# COMPACT_ATOMS: atom_id res chain seq x y z
N MET A 1 15.06 -21.39 0.56
CA MET A 1 14.77 -19.98 0.94
C MET A 1 14.48 -19.93 2.42
N PRO A 2 15.38 -19.37 3.25
CA PRO A 2 15.17 -19.31 4.69
C PRO A 2 13.96 -18.41 4.99
N THR A 3 13.04 -18.94 5.79
CA THR A 3 11.92 -18.15 6.34
C THR A 3 12.41 -17.49 7.60
N VAL A 4 12.26 -16.18 7.70
CA VAL A 4 12.73 -15.41 8.87
C VAL A 4 11.60 -15.15 9.87
N LEU A 5 10.35 -15.17 9.43
CA LEU A 5 9.17 -15.02 10.28
C LEU A 5 7.96 -15.77 9.72
N ARG A 6 7.15 -16.33 10.62
CA ARG A 6 5.78 -16.75 10.34
C ARG A 6 4.86 -16.11 11.37
N TRP A 7 3.77 -15.52 10.91
CA TRP A 7 2.74 -14.92 11.77
C TRP A 7 1.38 -15.08 11.09
N GLY A 8 0.51 -15.92 11.67
CA GLY A 8 -0.78 -16.25 11.04
C GLY A 8 -0.59 -16.77 9.60
N PRO A 9 -1.30 -16.19 8.60
CA PRO A 9 -1.16 -16.59 7.19
C PRO A 9 0.12 -16.03 6.52
N TYR A 10 0.85 -15.13 7.20
CA TYR A 10 2.00 -14.44 6.62
C TYR A 10 3.29 -15.21 6.81
N ARG A 11 4.09 -15.23 5.74
CA ARG A 11 5.45 -15.79 5.73
C ARG A 11 6.41 -14.77 5.17
N ALA A 12 7.41 -14.38 5.97
CA ALA A 12 8.47 -13.47 5.55
C ALA A 12 9.77 -14.21 5.21
N PHE A 13 10.39 -13.91 4.08
CA PHE A 13 11.59 -14.61 3.58
C PHE A 13 12.41 -13.77 2.59
N PHE A 14 13.67 -14.18 2.40
CA PHE A 14 14.58 -13.59 1.42
C PHE A 14 14.73 -14.52 0.21
N TYR A 15 14.72 -13.97 -1.01
CA TYR A 15 15.24 -14.71 -2.16
C TYR A 15 16.76 -14.57 -2.27
N SER A 16 17.40 -15.68 -2.63
CA SER A 16 18.86 -15.79 -2.74
C SER A 16 19.40 -15.33 -4.10
N ASN A 17 18.53 -14.98 -5.07
CA ASN A 17 18.93 -14.63 -6.44
C ASN A 17 17.99 -13.59 -7.09
N GLU A 18 18.17 -12.32 -6.73
CA GLU A 18 17.32 -11.19 -7.17
C GLU A 18 18.08 -10.12 -7.93
N ARG A 19 18.98 -10.55 -8.82
CA ARG A 19 19.52 -9.75 -9.95
C ARG A 19 19.94 -8.31 -9.61
N GLY A 20 20.59 -8.10 -8.48
CA GLY A 20 21.18 -6.80 -8.11
C GLY A 20 20.20 -5.77 -7.55
N GLU A 21 18.99 -6.17 -7.18
CA GLU A 21 18.06 -5.29 -6.49
C GLU A 21 18.57 -4.90 -5.08
N PRO A 22 18.22 -3.70 -4.58
CA PRO A 22 18.53 -3.30 -3.20
C PRO A 22 18.00 -4.33 -2.19
N PRO A 23 18.59 -4.46 -0.98
CA PRO A 23 18.13 -5.42 0.02
C PRO A 23 16.63 -5.28 0.33
N HIS A 24 15.90 -6.38 0.33
CA HIS A 24 14.45 -6.41 0.52
C HIS A 24 13.97 -7.74 1.08
N ILE A 25 12.74 -7.77 1.60
CA ILE A 25 12.08 -8.96 2.14
C ILE A 25 10.75 -9.20 1.44
N HIS A 26 10.41 -10.47 1.23
CA HIS A 26 9.12 -10.89 0.68
C HIS A 26 8.21 -11.33 1.80
N VAL A 27 6.96 -10.90 1.75
CA VAL A 27 5.87 -11.34 2.61
C VAL A 27 4.81 -11.99 1.73
N ARG A 28 4.53 -13.27 1.96
CA ARG A 28 3.51 -14.03 1.23
C ARG A 28 2.38 -14.45 2.15
N ALA A 29 1.14 -14.42 1.65
CA ALA A 29 -0.03 -15.05 2.25
C ALA A 29 -0.91 -15.65 1.15
N GLY A 30 -1.05 -16.99 1.13
CA GLY A 30 -1.70 -17.68 0.02
C GLY A 30 -1.02 -17.36 -1.32
N ASP A 31 -1.82 -16.90 -2.28
CA ASP A 31 -1.36 -16.48 -3.62
C ASP A 31 -0.89 -15.01 -3.67
N PHE A 32 -0.97 -14.29 -2.54
CA PHE A 32 -0.56 -12.89 -2.47
C PHE A 32 0.89 -12.76 -2.02
N GLU A 33 1.62 -11.84 -2.64
CA GLU A 33 3.01 -11.55 -2.29
C GLU A 33 3.30 -10.06 -2.34
N ALA A 34 3.93 -9.55 -1.29
CA ALA A 34 4.44 -8.19 -1.25
C ALA A 34 5.94 -8.21 -0.98
N LYS A 35 6.63 -7.23 -1.54
CA LYS A 35 8.06 -7.01 -1.37
C LYS A 35 8.29 -5.68 -0.68
N PHE A 36 9.18 -5.64 0.31
CA PHE A 36 9.51 -4.44 1.08
C PHE A 36 11.01 -4.17 1.04
N TRP A 37 11.42 -2.94 0.72
CA TRP A 37 12.83 -2.55 0.80
C TRP A 37 13.27 -2.51 2.26
N LEU A 38 14.47 -3.02 2.59
CA LEU A 38 14.94 -3.03 3.97
C LEU A 38 15.41 -1.66 4.46
N HIS A 39 15.78 -0.75 3.56
CA HIS A 39 16.34 0.53 3.95
C HIS A 39 15.28 1.50 4.50
N ASP A 40 14.01 1.37 4.08
CA ASP A 40 12.92 2.25 4.50
C ASP A 40 11.58 1.53 4.75
N LEU A 41 11.55 0.19 4.61
CA LEU A 41 10.35 -0.64 4.76
C LEU A 41 9.21 -0.30 3.78
N SER A 42 9.48 0.47 2.72
CA SER A 42 8.49 0.79 1.70
C SER A 42 8.17 -0.42 0.81
N VAL A 43 6.93 -0.50 0.30
CA VAL A 43 6.54 -1.56 -0.64
C VAL A 43 7.19 -1.31 -1.98
N ALA A 44 7.94 -2.31 -2.43
CA ALA A 44 8.46 -2.40 -3.78
C ALA A 44 7.40 -2.97 -4.75
N VAL A 45 6.67 -4.00 -4.31
CA VAL A 45 5.67 -4.74 -5.10
C VAL A 45 4.55 -5.18 -4.17
N ASN A 46 3.29 -5.04 -4.61
CA ASN A 46 2.13 -5.66 -3.97
C ASN A 46 1.35 -6.49 -5.00
N ALA A 47 1.57 -7.80 -5.03
CA ALA A 47 0.81 -8.72 -5.86
C ALA A 47 -0.34 -9.32 -5.03
N GLY A 48 -1.53 -8.73 -5.13
CA GLY A 48 -2.78 -9.35 -4.69
C GLY A 48 -3.22 -9.06 -3.26
N PHE A 49 -2.46 -8.31 -2.43
CA PHE A 49 -3.02 -7.83 -1.17
C PHE A 49 -3.97 -6.65 -1.43
N PRO A 50 -5.26 -6.77 -1.09
CA PRO A 50 -6.19 -5.66 -1.24
C PRO A 50 -5.81 -4.55 -0.26
N ALA A 51 -5.96 -3.30 -0.71
CA ALA A 51 -6.10 -2.18 0.19
C ALA A 51 -7.40 -2.39 0.96
N HIS A 52 -7.33 -2.66 2.25
CA HIS A 52 -8.54 -2.85 3.07
C HIS A 52 -8.78 -1.60 3.91
N GLU A 53 -10.03 -1.16 4.01
CA GLU A 53 -10.42 -0.05 4.87
C GLU A 53 -9.67 1.27 4.61
N ILE A 54 -10.30 2.12 3.79
CA ILE A 54 -9.91 3.49 3.55
C ILE A 54 -10.67 4.39 4.51
N THR A 55 -9.95 5.16 5.31
CA THR A 55 -10.54 6.16 6.21
C THR A 55 -9.86 7.50 6.01
N PHE A 56 -10.61 8.55 6.27
CA PHE A 56 -10.13 9.93 6.23
C PHE A 56 -10.23 10.52 7.63
N THR A 57 -9.16 11.18 8.07
CA THR A 57 -9.22 12.11 9.20
C THR A 57 -9.31 13.54 8.65
N ALA A 58 -9.21 14.54 9.53
CA ALA A 58 -9.09 15.94 9.08
C ALA A 58 -7.83 16.15 8.22
N ASP A 59 -6.75 15.43 8.52
CA ASP A 59 -5.41 15.72 7.99
C ASP A 59 -4.78 14.55 7.24
N GLU A 60 -5.38 13.34 7.25
CA GLU A 60 -4.76 12.13 6.71
C GLU A 60 -5.73 11.29 5.86
N LEU A 61 -5.17 10.66 4.83
CA LEU A 61 -5.71 9.47 4.20
C LEU A 61 -5.07 8.26 4.87
N VAL A 62 -5.89 7.37 5.42
CA VAL A 62 -5.44 6.14 6.07
C VAL A 62 -5.93 4.94 5.27
N VAL A 63 -4.98 4.11 4.84
CA VAL A 63 -5.25 2.84 4.17
C VAL A 63 -4.75 1.72 5.06
N THR A 64 -5.65 0.80 5.41
CA THR A 64 -5.27 -0.41 6.13
C THR A 64 -4.86 -1.45 5.06
N LEU A 65 -3.84 -2.29 5.27
CA LEU A 65 -3.45 -3.38 4.35
C LEU A 65 -3.85 -4.73 4.89
N ALA A 66 -4.32 -5.69 4.09
CA ALA A 66 -5.00 -6.90 4.58
C ALA A 66 -4.30 -7.71 5.71
N ASP A 67 -3.02 -7.44 5.98
CA ASP A 67 -2.25 -7.88 7.15
C ASP A 67 -2.38 -7.04 8.44
N GLY A 68 -3.34 -6.12 8.48
CA GLY A 68 -3.63 -5.24 9.60
C GLY A 68 -2.71 -4.01 9.71
N ARG A 69 -1.70 -3.86 8.85
CA ARG A 69 -0.86 -2.64 8.86
C ARG A 69 -1.63 -1.43 8.37
N ARG A 70 -1.25 -0.24 8.82
CA ARG A 70 -1.87 1.04 8.42
C ARG A 70 -0.84 1.94 7.77
N ILE A 71 -1.19 2.50 6.63
CA ILE A 71 -0.46 3.56 5.95
C ILE A 71 -1.27 4.84 6.17
N ALA A 72 -0.70 5.82 6.87
CA ALA A 72 -1.27 7.15 6.99
C ALA A 72 -0.39 8.13 6.21
N THR A 73 -0.99 8.87 5.29
CA THR A 73 -0.32 9.93 4.53
C THR A 73 -1.10 11.24 4.65
N PRO A 74 -0.43 12.40 4.66
CA PRO A 74 -1.10 13.68 4.73
C PRO A 74 -2.13 13.84 3.61
N LEU A 75 -3.38 14.16 3.95
CA LEU A 75 -4.44 14.42 2.98
C LEU A 75 -4.10 15.61 2.07
N ALA A 76 -3.27 16.55 2.56
CA ALA A 76 -2.71 17.64 1.78
C ALA A 76 -1.90 17.18 0.54
N TRP A 77 -1.45 15.93 0.50
CA TRP A 77 -0.78 15.35 -0.67
C TRP A 77 -1.71 15.00 -1.82
N TYR A 78 -3.02 14.99 -1.58
CA TYR A 78 -4.03 14.57 -2.55
C TYR A 78 -5.07 15.68 -2.68
N PRO A 79 -4.77 16.79 -3.39
CA PRO A 79 -5.67 17.95 -3.45
C PRO A 79 -7.09 17.59 -3.89
N ARG A 80 -7.26 16.68 -4.85
CA ARG A 80 -8.59 16.23 -5.30
C ARG A 80 -9.38 15.56 -4.17
N LEU A 81 -8.74 14.67 -3.40
CA LEU A 81 -9.38 14.05 -2.25
C LEU A 81 -9.61 15.06 -1.12
N ARG A 82 -8.64 15.93 -0.83
CA ARG A 82 -8.76 16.97 0.20
C ARG A 82 -9.96 17.89 -0.06
N ASP A 83 -10.18 18.26 -1.30
CA ASP A 83 -11.22 19.22 -1.68
C ASP A 83 -12.56 18.52 -2.01
N ALA A 84 -12.57 17.18 -2.07
CA ALA A 84 -13.77 16.37 -2.30
C ALA A 84 -14.72 16.32 -1.09
N SER A 85 -16.01 16.18 -1.40
CA SER A 85 -17.04 15.90 -0.39
C SER A 85 -16.85 14.51 0.24
N ALA A 86 -17.40 14.31 1.44
CA ALA A 86 -17.38 13.00 2.09
C ALA A 86 -18.04 11.90 1.23
N LEU A 87 -19.07 12.26 0.45
CA LEU A 87 -19.75 11.34 -0.46
C LEU A 87 -18.83 10.90 -1.62
N ALA A 88 -18.17 11.85 -2.28
CA ALA A 88 -17.26 11.56 -3.37
C ALA A 88 -16.03 10.76 -2.90
N ARG A 89 -15.52 11.03 -1.68
CA ARG A 89 -14.47 10.21 -1.06
C ARG A 89 -14.91 8.79 -0.72
N ALA A 90 -16.19 8.59 -0.42
CA ALA A 90 -16.73 7.27 -0.10
C ALA A 90 -16.95 6.39 -1.34
N HIS A 91 -16.96 6.99 -2.54
CA HIS A 91 -17.11 6.27 -3.79
C HIS A 91 -15.76 6.01 -4.46
N PHE A 92 -15.18 4.86 -4.15
CA PHE A 92 -13.91 4.40 -4.71
C PHE A 92 -13.98 2.93 -5.14
N GLU A 93 -13.04 2.56 -6.00
CA GLU A 93 -12.81 1.22 -6.47
C GLU A 93 -11.42 0.74 -6.01
N LEU A 94 -11.36 -0.48 -5.50
CA LEU A 94 -10.10 -1.10 -5.11
C LEU A 94 -9.45 -1.76 -6.33
N MET A 95 -8.20 -1.40 -6.60
CA MET A 95 -7.41 -1.94 -7.70
C MET A 95 -6.29 -2.85 -7.15
N PRO A 96 -5.75 -3.81 -7.94
CA PRO A 96 -4.71 -4.74 -7.47
C PRO A 96 -3.48 -4.07 -6.83
N MET A 97 -3.21 -2.81 -7.18
CA MET A 97 -2.03 -2.04 -6.76
C MET A 97 -2.35 -0.68 -6.11
N GLY A 98 -3.64 -0.36 -5.93
CA GLY A 98 -4.04 1.00 -5.60
C GLY A 98 -5.53 1.19 -5.41
N ILE A 99 -5.95 2.44 -5.46
CA ILE A 99 -7.31 2.89 -5.24
C ILE A 99 -7.66 3.89 -6.33
N HIS A 100 -8.82 3.73 -6.94
CA HIS A 100 -9.36 4.62 -7.96
C HIS A 100 -10.60 5.33 -7.43
N TRP A 101 -10.71 6.64 -7.59
CA TRP A 101 -11.92 7.43 -7.34
C TRP A 101 -12.48 7.92 -8.69
N PRO A 102 -13.48 7.22 -9.27
CA PRO A 102 -14.00 7.56 -10.60
C PRO A 102 -14.54 8.98 -10.70
N GLU A 103 -15.27 9.43 -9.67
CA GLU A 103 -15.88 10.76 -9.65
C GLU A 103 -14.85 11.89 -9.56
N LEU A 104 -13.66 11.59 -9.06
CA LEU A 104 -12.59 12.55 -8.84
C LEU A 104 -11.47 12.44 -9.88
N ASP A 105 -11.55 11.42 -10.75
CA ASP A 105 -10.50 11.06 -11.72
C ASP A 105 -9.13 10.94 -11.01
N GLU A 106 -9.11 10.30 -9.84
CA GLU A 106 -7.94 10.20 -8.97
C GLU A 106 -7.53 8.75 -8.78
N ASP A 107 -6.24 8.46 -8.97
CA ASP A 107 -5.64 7.15 -8.83
C ASP A 107 -4.46 7.19 -7.85
N LEU A 108 -4.56 6.46 -6.75
CA LEU A 108 -3.49 6.37 -5.75
C LEU A 108 -2.90 4.97 -5.68
N GLY A 109 -1.60 4.86 -5.94
CA GLY A 109 -0.85 3.61 -5.78
C GLY A 109 -0.30 3.43 -4.37
N ILE A 110 -0.44 2.22 -3.80
CA ILE A 110 0.05 1.88 -2.45
C ILE A 110 1.57 2.09 -2.32
N ALA A 111 2.32 1.75 -3.38
CA ALA A 111 3.77 1.96 -3.41
C ALA A 111 4.15 3.46 -3.39
N GLY A 112 3.30 4.34 -3.94
CA GLY A 112 3.52 5.80 -3.89
C GLY A 112 3.35 6.34 -2.48
N MET A 113 2.28 5.90 -1.80
CA MET A 113 2.00 6.28 -0.41
C MET A 113 3.15 5.88 0.53
N LEU A 114 3.66 4.65 0.40
CA LEU A 114 4.76 4.14 1.24
C LEU A 114 6.11 4.79 0.98
N LYS A 115 6.33 5.34 -0.22
CA LYS A 115 7.55 6.10 -0.55
C LYS A 115 7.47 7.55 -0.10
N GLY A 116 6.36 7.99 0.51
CA GLY A 116 6.17 9.36 0.92
C GLY A 116 6.09 10.35 -0.24
N ARG A 117 5.58 9.92 -1.41
CA ARG A 117 5.45 10.76 -2.59
C ARG A 117 4.05 11.37 -2.66
N PRO A 118 3.93 12.71 -2.71
CA PRO A 118 2.65 13.34 -3.00
C PRO A 118 2.09 12.93 -4.36
N ALA A 119 0.78 13.00 -4.55
CA ALA A 119 0.21 12.93 -5.89
C ALA A 119 0.61 14.19 -6.68
N VAL A 120 0.94 14.00 -7.95
CA VAL A 120 1.36 15.06 -8.89
C VAL A 120 0.24 15.35 -9.87
#